data_AF-A0A945JTD8-F1
#
_entry.id   AF-A0A945JTD8-F1
#
_cell.length_a   1.000
_cell.length_b   1.000
_cell.length_c   1.000
_cell.angle_alpha   90.00
_cell.angle_beta   90.00
_cell.angle_gamma   90.00
#
_symmetry.space_group_name_H-M   'P 1'
#
loop_
_entity.id
_entity.type
_entity.pdbx_description
1 polymer ?
#
loop_
_entity_poly.entity_id
_entity_poly.type
_entity_poly.pdbx_seq_one_letter_code
_entity_poly.pdbx_strand_id
1 'polypeptide(L)'
;MDILTNILFGAVGLIAFGLVLRRFVEWIGAPCQFCGSKTNRFRRLDSATQANILDYFVQHERREPDRSGLFICLNCRTVHDDFSGEKGSWDVDTFGCVTFCKVCLARIRGCEPEREVECPQCETKYSWTIHDGSGFRFLMPPRGITIGKRPTSFMMDSR
;
A
#
# COMPACT_ATOMS: atom_id res chain seq x y z
N MET A 1 -0.37 -18.93 -46.12
CA MET A 1 -0.25 -18.32 -44.79
C MET A 1 -0.65 -19.40 -43.81
N ASP A 2 0.33 -19.99 -43.13
CA ASP A 2 0.11 -21.22 -42.40
C ASP A 2 -0.58 -20.93 -41.07
N ILE A 3 -1.39 -21.90 -40.61
CA ILE A 3 -2.13 -21.82 -39.35
C ILE A 3 -1.18 -21.45 -38.19
N LEU A 4 0.07 -21.93 -38.25
CA LEU A 4 1.12 -21.61 -37.28
C LEU A 4 1.46 -20.12 -37.23
N THR A 5 1.51 -19.43 -38.38
CA THR A 5 1.83 -18.00 -38.47
C THR A 5 0.73 -17.17 -37.81
N ASN A 6 -0.54 -17.50 -38.06
CA ASN A 6 -1.68 -16.79 -37.45
C ASN A 6 -1.74 -16.96 -35.92
N ILE A 7 -1.45 -18.17 -35.42
CA ILE A 7 -1.40 -18.43 -33.97
C ILE A 7 -0.29 -17.62 -33.31
N LEU A 8 0.90 -17.55 -33.94
CA LEU A 8 2.03 -16.80 -33.40
C LEU A 8 1.73 -15.30 -33.31
N PHE A 9 1.14 -14.71 -34.36
CA PHE A 9 0.73 -13.31 -34.37
C PHE A 9 -0.35 -13.00 -33.33
N GLY A 10 -1.31 -13.90 -33.14
CA GLY A 10 -2.34 -13.76 -32.10
C GLY A 10 -1.76 -13.76 -30.68
N ALA A 11 -0.85 -14.70 -30.39
CA ALA A 11 -0.20 -14.79 -29.07
C ALA A 11 0.67 -13.57 -28.76
N VAL A 12 1.48 -13.12 -29.73
CA VAL A 12 2.31 -11.91 -29.57
C VAL A 12 1.46 -10.66 -29.37
N GLY A 13 0.34 -10.55 -30.12
CA GLY A 13 -0.62 -9.45 -29.96
C GLY A 13 -1.23 -9.39 -28.56
N LEU A 14 -1.65 -10.54 -28.00
CA LEU A 14 -2.19 -10.61 -26.64
C LEU A 14 -1.16 -10.25 -25.57
N ILE A 15 0.09 -10.71 -25.71
CA ILE A 15 1.18 -10.37 -24.77
C ILE A 15 1.46 -8.87 -24.82
N ALA A 16 1.60 -8.29 -26.02
CA ALA A 16 1.84 -6.87 -26.19
C ALA A 16 0.69 -6.03 -25.62
N PHE A 17 -0.55 -6.42 -25.89
CA PHE A 17 -1.74 -5.76 -25.34
C PHE A 17 -1.76 -5.85 -23.80
N GLY A 18 -1.45 -7.01 -23.23
CA GLY A 18 -1.37 -7.19 -21.77
C GLY A 18 -0.30 -6.30 -21.13
N LEU A 19 0.86 -6.14 -21.76
CA LEU A 19 1.92 -5.25 -21.29
C LEU A 19 1.52 -3.78 -21.36
N VAL A 20 0.85 -3.37 -22.44
CA VAL A 20 0.32 -2.00 -22.59
C VAL A 20 -0.77 -1.72 -21.57
N LEU A 21 -1.71 -2.65 -21.37
CA LEU A 21 -2.79 -2.52 -20.39
C LEU A 21 -2.22 -2.42 -18.98
N ARG A 22 -1.26 -3.27 -18.61
CA ARG A 22 -0.55 -3.18 -17.32
C ARG A 22 0.11 -1.82 -17.14
N ARG A 23 0.82 -1.33 -18.17
CA ARG A 23 1.47 -0.02 -18.12
C ARG A 23 0.47 1.13 -18.02
N PHE A 24 -0.71 1.00 -18.65
CA PHE A 24 -1.80 1.96 -18.55
C PHE A 24 -2.42 1.99 -17.15
N VAL A 25 -2.67 0.82 -16.55
CA VAL A 25 -3.13 0.70 -15.15
C VAL A 25 -2.10 1.27 -14.17
N GLU A 26 -0.81 0.95 -14.36
CA GLU A 26 0.28 1.53 -13.56
C GLU A 26 0.46 3.05 -13.79
N TRP A 27 0.04 3.56 -14.95
CA TRP A 27 0.10 4.97 -15.30
C TRP A 27 -1.04 5.77 -14.70
N ILE A 28 -2.27 5.26 -14.71
CA ILE A 28 -3.43 5.90 -14.07
C ILE A 28 -3.13 6.09 -12.57
N GLY A 29 -2.46 5.12 -11.97
CA GLY A 29 -2.16 5.14 -10.55
C GLY A 29 -3.43 4.98 -9.72
N ALA A 30 -3.22 4.78 -8.44
CA ALA A 30 -4.26 4.51 -7.48
C ALA A 30 -4.92 5.82 -7.02
N PRO A 31 -6.23 6.08 -7.19
CA PRO A 31 -6.92 7.13 -6.45
C PRO A 31 -6.72 6.97 -4.94
N CYS A 32 -6.45 8.09 -4.29
CA CYS A 32 -6.41 8.22 -2.84
C CYS A 32 -7.81 7.95 -2.28
N GLN A 33 -7.93 7.03 -1.33
CA GLN A 33 -9.20 6.68 -0.69
C GLN A 33 -9.88 7.86 0.04
N PHE A 34 -9.14 8.94 0.35
CA PHE A 34 -9.68 10.09 1.08
C PHE A 34 -10.18 11.22 0.17
N CYS A 35 -9.51 11.47 -0.95
CA CYS A 35 -9.81 12.63 -1.80
C CYS A 35 -9.95 12.31 -3.29
N GLY A 36 -9.82 11.04 -3.68
CA GLY A 36 -9.85 10.58 -5.07
C GLY A 36 -8.64 11.01 -5.91
N SER A 37 -7.80 11.94 -5.44
CA SER A 37 -6.60 12.36 -6.15
C SER A 37 -5.61 11.22 -6.32
N LYS A 38 -4.86 11.24 -7.42
CA LYS A 38 -3.87 10.20 -7.70
C LYS A 38 -2.79 10.12 -6.64
N THR A 39 -2.51 8.91 -6.18
CA THR A 39 -1.35 8.59 -5.35
C THR A 39 -0.10 8.40 -6.20
N ASN A 40 1.04 8.77 -5.64
CA ASN A 40 2.36 8.57 -6.21
C ASN A 40 3.02 7.37 -5.56
N ARG A 41 3.69 6.55 -6.37
CA ARG A 41 4.62 5.56 -5.84
C ARG A 41 5.80 6.26 -5.20
N PHE A 42 6.28 5.76 -4.08
CA PHE A 42 7.42 6.33 -3.34
C PHE A 42 8.64 6.63 -4.24
N ARG A 43 9.01 5.70 -5.13
CA ARG A 43 10.13 5.87 -6.08
C ARG A 43 10.01 7.07 -7.04
N ARG A 44 8.82 7.67 -7.19
CA ARG A 44 8.58 8.82 -8.07
C ARG A 44 8.65 10.17 -7.33
N LEU A 45 8.78 10.15 -6.01
CA LEU A 45 8.94 11.36 -5.20
C LEU A 45 10.38 11.89 -5.31
N ASP A 46 10.60 13.16 -5.01
CA ASP A 46 11.95 13.71 -4.89
C ASP A 46 12.71 13.09 -3.71
N SER A 47 14.04 13.12 -3.77
CA SER A 47 14.90 12.48 -2.77
C SER A 47 14.72 13.02 -1.35
N ALA A 48 14.39 14.30 -1.19
CA ALA A 48 14.19 14.89 0.13
C ALA A 48 12.88 14.39 0.77
N THR A 49 11.80 14.36 -0.01
CA THR A 49 10.53 13.76 0.41
C THR A 49 10.69 12.27 0.74
N GLN A 50 11.41 11.52 -0.10
CA GLN A 50 11.71 10.12 0.16
C GLN A 50 12.45 9.93 1.49
N ALA A 51 13.52 10.70 1.71
CA ALA A 51 14.30 10.63 2.95
C ALA A 51 13.44 10.92 4.18
N ASN A 52 12.61 11.96 4.14
CA ASN A 52 11.74 12.32 5.26
C ASN A 52 10.69 11.23 5.59
N ILE A 53 10.15 10.56 4.57
CA ILE A 53 9.20 9.46 4.79
C ILE A 53 9.93 8.24 5.37
N LEU A 54 11.14 7.92 4.90
CA LEU A 54 11.91 6.80 5.45
C LEU A 54 12.38 7.05 6.88
N ASP A 55 12.84 8.26 7.15
CA ASP A 55 13.25 8.71 8.48
C ASP A 55 12.14 8.48 9.51
N TYR A 56 10.89 8.77 9.13
CA TYR A 56 9.73 8.46 9.95
C TYR A 56 9.66 6.98 10.35
N PHE A 57 9.74 6.06 9.39
CA PHE A 57 9.65 4.62 9.64
C PHE A 57 10.78 4.12 10.53
N VAL A 58 12.00 4.66 10.34
CA VAL A 58 13.15 4.31 11.17
C VAL A 58 12.95 4.79 12.61
N GLN A 59 12.54 6.04 12.80
CA GLN A 59 12.41 6.63 14.14
C GLN A 59 11.21 6.09 14.92
N HIS A 60 10.06 5.92 14.26
CA HIS A 60 8.78 5.63 14.93
C HIS A 60 8.40 4.16 14.88
N GLU A 61 8.72 3.46 13.80
CA GLU A 61 8.36 2.05 13.60
C GLU A 61 9.56 1.10 13.76
N ARG A 62 10.78 1.63 13.89
CA ARG A 62 12.04 0.87 14.05
C ARG A 62 12.22 -0.20 12.97
N ARG A 63 11.82 0.11 11.73
CA ARG A 63 11.96 -0.78 10.58
C ARG A 63 12.29 -0.02 9.31
N GLU A 64 12.82 -0.74 8.34
CA GLU A 64 12.88 -0.27 6.96
C GLU A 64 11.61 -0.74 6.23
N PRO A 65 10.82 0.17 5.63
CA PRO A 65 9.61 -0.20 4.89
C PRO A 65 9.95 -0.78 3.52
N ASP A 66 9.03 -1.58 2.96
CA ASP A 66 9.10 -1.96 1.56
C ASP A 66 8.76 -0.75 0.69
N ARG A 67 9.80 -0.12 0.13
CA ARG A 67 9.68 1.06 -0.72
C ARG A 67 8.78 0.84 -1.93
N SER A 68 8.61 -0.40 -2.38
CA SER A 68 7.74 -0.73 -3.52
C SER A 68 6.26 -0.78 -3.15
N GLY A 69 5.96 -1.04 -1.87
CA GLY A 69 4.62 -1.04 -1.26
C GLY A 69 4.18 0.32 -0.70
N LEU A 70 5.00 1.36 -0.84
CA LEU A 70 4.68 2.72 -0.38
C LEU A 70 3.96 3.55 -1.47
N PHE A 71 2.77 4.03 -1.13
CA PHE A 71 1.94 4.91 -1.95
C PHE A 71 1.58 6.20 -1.19
N ILE A 72 1.74 7.34 -1.86
CA ILE A 72 1.67 8.65 -1.21
C ILE A 72 0.66 9.53 -1.93
N CYS A 73 -0.36 9.98 -1.21
CA CYS A 73 -1.20 11.07 -1.70
C CYS A 73 -0.56 12.40 -1.32
N LEU A 74 -0.09 13.17 -2.32
CA LEU A 74 0.50 14.49 -2.05
C LEU A 74 -0.55 15.54 -1.65
N ASN A 75 -1.81 15.35 -2.07
CA ASN A 75 -2.90 16.26 -1.73
C ASN A 75 -3.34 16.12 -0.26
N CYS A 76 -3.62 14.90 0.19
CA CYS A 76 -3.93 14.63 1.60
C CYS A 76 -2.70 14.56 2.50
N ARG A 77 -1.50 14.51 1.90
CA ARG A 77 -0.25 14.16 2.55
C ARG A 77 -0.36 12.87 3.35
N THR A 78 -0.97 11.82 2.80
CA THR A 78 -1.10 10.51 3.48
C THR A 78 -0.12 9.51 2.89
N VAL A 79 0.55 8.76 3.77
CA VAL A 79 1.41 7.64 3.39
C VAL A 79 0.65 6.35 3.65
N HIS A 80 0.45 5.60 2.58
CA HIS A 80 -0.10 4.25 2.59
C HIS A 80 1.07 3.28 2.43
N ASP A 81 1.14 2.30 3.31
CA ASP A 81 2.19 1.29 3.32
C ASP A 81 1.56 -0.11 3.25
N ASP A 82 2.04 -0.92 2.33
CA ASP A 82 1.65 -2.32 2.19
C ASP A 82 2.53 -3.19 3.08
N PHE A 83 2.01 -3.46 4.28
CA PHE A 83 2.66 -4.34 5.27
C PHE A 83 2.55 -5.82 4.93
N SER A 84 1.61 -6.20 4.06
CA SER A 84 1.26 -7.60 3.85
C SER A 84 2.17 -8.28 2.83
N GLY A 85 2.69 -7.52 1.86
CA GLY A 85 3.40 -8.01 0.69
C GLY A 85 2.58 -8.97 -0.20
N GLU A 86 1.31 -9.23 0.14
CA GLU A 86 0.44 -10.20 -0.54
C GLU A 86 -0.80 -9.58 -1.15
N LYS A 87 -1.19 -8.39 -0.71
CA LYS A 87 -2.26 -7.60 -1.30
C LYS A 87 -1.90 -6.15 -1.08
N GLY A 88 -1.74 -5.40 -2.18
CA GLY A 88 -1.72 -3.95 -2.08
C GLY A 88 -2.90 -3.54 -1.22
N SER A 89 -2.68 -2.77 -0.15
CA SER A 89 -3.78 -2.22 0.66
C SER A 89 -4.88 -1.59 -0.20
N TRP A 90 -4.50 -1.22 -1.42
CA TRP A 90 -5.27 -0.69 -2.51
C TRP A 90 -6.29 -1.63 -3.19
N ASP A 91 -6.12 -2.96 -3.15
CA ASP A 91 -6.97 -3.92 -3.92
C ASP A 91 -8.41 -4.05 -3.38
N VAL A 92 -8.75 -3.38 -2.28
CA VAL A 92 -10.05 -3.52 -1.62
C VAL A 92 -10.82 -2.23 -1.40
N ASP A 93 -10.30 -1.11 -1.91
CA ASP A 93 -10.76 0.25 -1.56
C ASP A 93 -11.89 0.80 -2.45
N THR A 94 -12.63 -0.05 -3.16
CA THR A 94 -13.74 0.43 -4.01
C THR A 94 -14.92 1.01 -3.19
N PHE A 95 -15.00 0.73 -1.87
CA PHE A 95 -16.17 1.10 -1.04
C PHE A 95 -15.87 1.48 0.42
N GLY A 96 -14.76 2.18 0.71
CA GLY A 96 -14.52 2.78 2.03
C GLY A 96 -13.05 2.83 2.43
N CYS A 97 -12.73 3.48 3.56
CA CYS A 97 -11.37 3.45 4.10
C CYS A 97 -11.04 2.07 4.64
N VAL A 98 -10.23 1.31 3.91
CA VAL A 98 -9.73 0.00 4.33
C VAL A 98 -8.21 0.05 4.44
N THR A 99 -7.69 -0.64 5.44
CA THR A 99 -6.25 -0.82 5.62
C THR A 99 -5.99 -2.16 6.30
N PHE A 100 -4.74 -2.51 6.49
CA PHE A 100 -4.34 -3.73 7.18
C PHE A 100 -3.71 -3.41 8.53
N CYS A 101 -4.01 -4.23 9.52
CA CYS A 101 -3.37 -4.19 10.82
C CYS A 101 -1.89 -4.54 10.66
N LYS A 102 -1.00 -3.62 11.02
CA LYS A 102 0.45 -3.82 11.02
C LYS A 102 0.92 -4.93 11.97
N VAL A 103 0.06 -5.39 12.89
CA VAL A 103 0.41 -6.40 13.91
C VAL A 103 0.00 -7.80 13.45
N CYS A 104 -1.28 -7.98 13.10
CA CYS A 104 -1.85 -9.29 12.79
C CYS A 104 -2.30 -9.46 11.33
N LEU A 105 -2.08 -8.44 10.48
CA LEU A 105 -2.50 -8.39 9.08
C LEU A 105 -4.02 -8.50 8.84
N ALA A 106 -4.84 -8.44 9.90
CA ALA A 106 -6.28 -8.38 9.78
C ALA A 106 -6.73 -7.09 9.08
N ARG A 107 -7.84 -7.15 8.36
CA ARG A 107 -8.43 -5.99 7.69
C ARG A 107 -9.02 -5.03 8.72
N ILE A 108 -8.70 -3.76 8.60
CA ILE A 108 -9.25 -2.64 9.38
C ILE A 108 -10.12 -1.79 8.44
N ARG A 109 -11.30 -1.37 8.92
CA ARG A 109 -12.20 -0.46 8.21
C ARG A 109 -12.40 0.82 9.02
N GLY A 110 -12.78 1.91 8.36
CA GLY A 110 -13.05 3.18 9.04
C GLY A 110 -11.77 3.89 9.49
N CYS A 111 -10.73 3.80 8.67
CA CYS A 111 -9.43 4.42 8.91
C CYS A 111 -9.38 5.89 8.46
N GLU A 112 -10.51 6.59 8.42
CA GLU A 112 -10.54 7.99 7.97
C GLU A 112 -9.59 8.87 8.80
N PRO A 113 -8.97 9.92 8.20
CA PRO A 113 -8.17 10.86 8.97
C PRO A 113 -9.00 11.43 10.12
N GLU A 114 -8.37 11.75 11.25
CA GLU A 114 -9.00 12.31 12.47
C GLU A 114 -9.78 11.30 13.33
N ARG A 115 -9.91 10.04 12.89
CA ARG A 115 -10.52 8.99 13.70
C ARG A 115 -9.46 8.05 14.27
N GLU A 116 -9.62 7.66 15.53
CA GLU A 116 -8.94 6.48 16.07
C GLU A 116 -9.66 5.22 15.58
N VAL A 117 -8.89 4.23 15.15
CA VAL A 117 -9.44 2.98 14.64
C VAL A 117 -8.81 1.79 15.33
N GLU A 118 -9.63 0.83 15.74
CA GLU A 118 -9.17 -0.36 16.44
C GLU A 118 -9.15 -1.56 15.50
N CYS A 119 -8.11 -2.38 15.58
CA CYS A 119 -8.07 -3.63 14.83
C CYS A 119 -9.12 -4.60 15.39
N PRO A 120 -10.05 -5.13 14.57
CA PRO A 120 -11.11 -6.01 15.05
C PRO A 120 -10.61 -7.39 15.52
N GLN A 121 -9.36 -7.74 15.25
CA GLN A 121 -8.80 -9.06 15.57
C GLN A 121 -7.83 -9.05 16.76
N CYS A 122 -6.98 -8.04 16.87
CA CYS A 122 -5.98 -7.95 17.94
C CYS A 122 -6.10 -6.69 18.79
N GLU A 123 -7.21 -5.95 18.64
CA GLU A 123 -7.59 -4.79 19.46
C GLU A 123 -6.54 -3.66 19.49
N THR A 124 -5.59 -3.70 18.56
CA THR A 124 -4.55 -2.66 18.45
C THR A 124 -5.20 -1.37 17.99
N LYS A 125 -5.06 -0.32 18.79
CA LYS A 125 -5.59 1.02 18.52
C LYS A 125 -4.65 1.81 17.64
N TYR A 126 -5.15 2.29 16.52
CA TYR A 126 -4.42 3.12 15.59
C TYR A 126 -4.87 4.56 15.67
N SER A 127 -3.91 5.48 15.55
CA SER A 127 -4.18 6.91 15.44
C SER A 127 -3.39 7.50 14.27
N TRP A 128 -3.92 8.57 13.68
CA TRP A 128 -3.22 9.33 12.65
C TRP A 128 -2.20 10.26 13.30
N THR A 129 -0.94 10.13 12.91
CA THR A 129 0.15 10.99 13.36
C THR A 129 0.69 11.80 12.19
N ILE A 130 0.97 13.08 12.40
CA ILE A 130 1.64 13.96 11.43
C ILE A 130 3.13 13.94 11.74
N HIS A 131 3.95 13.71 10.72
CA HIS A 131 5.41 13.79 10.84
C HIS A 131 5.87 15.26 10.75
N ASP A 132 6.53 15.75 11.78
CA ASP A 132 6.91 17.17 11.91
C ASP A 132 7.77 17.68 10.75
N GLY A 133 8.72 16.86 10.26
CA GLY A 133 9.64 17.27 9.19
C GLY A 133 9.01 17.38 7.80
N SER A 134 7.89 16.69 7.56
CA SER A 134 7.33 16.57 6.20
C SER A 134 5.85 16.86 6.07
N GLY A 135 5.14 16.96 7.19
CA GLY A 135 3.69 17.13 7.24
C GLY A 135 2.90 15.93 6.70
N PHE A 136 3.56 14.79 6.46
CA PHE A 136 2.89 13.55 6.06
C PHE A 136 2.20 12.89 7.24
N ARG A 137 1.04 12.30 6.96
CA ARG A 137 0.16 11.59 7.88
C ARG A 137 0.41 10.09 7.75
N PHE A 138 0.58 9.44 8.88
CA PHE A 138 0.79 8.00 9.02
C PHE A 138 -0.22 7.43 10.00
N LEU A 139 -0.83 6.30 9.64
CA LEU A 139 -1.71 5.57 10.55
C LEU A 139 -0.88 4.65 11.44
N MET A 140 -0.89 4.86 12.75
CA MET A 140 0.11 4.31 13.66
C MET A 140 -0.48 3.46 14.78
N PRO A 141 0.08 2.28 15.07
CA PRO A 141 -0.21 1.56 16.29
C PRO A 141 0.42 2.28 17.49
N PRO A 142 0.10 1.89 18.73
CA PRO A 142 0.71 2.46 19.92
C PRO A 142 2.21 2.19 19.95
N ARG A 143 2.98 3.08 20.58
CA ARG A 143 4.43 2.94 20.72
C ARG A 143 4.78 1.62 21.43
N GLY A 144 5.85 0.97 20.97
CA GLY A 144 6.35 -0.27 21.56
C GLY A 144 5.66 -1.55 21.08
N ILE A 145 4.61 -1.44 20.25
CA ILE A 145 4.03 -2.60 19.59
C ILE A 145 4.97 -3.10 18.50
N THR A 146 5.20 -4.41 18.50
CA THR A 146 5.96 -5.07 17.44
C THR A 146 5.08 -5.19 16.20
N ILE A 147 5.52 -4.54 15.12
CA ILE A 147 4.91 -4.70 13.80
C ILE A 147 5.24 -6.09 13.29
N GLY A 148 4.20 -6.84 12.95
CA GLY A 148 4.32 -8.22 12.52
C GLY A 148 5.11 -8.31 11.22
N LYS A 149 6.29 -8.93 11.27
CA LYS A 149 6.77 -9.72 10.13
C LYS A 149 5.92 -10.98 10.14
N ARG A 150 5.38 -11.41 8.99
CA ARG A 150 4.63 -12.67 8.91
C ARG A 150 5.35 -13.75 9.73
N PRO A 151 4.65 -14.54 10.55
CA PRO A 151 5.19 -15.83 10.91
C PRO A 151 5.40 -16.57 9.58
N THR A 152 6.61 -17.07 9.35
CA THR A 152 7.04 -17.84 8.17
C THR A 152 6.24 -19.14 7.94
N SER A 153 5.11 -19.33 8.64
CA SER A 153 4.36 -20.57 8.73
C SER A 153 2.88 -20.47 8.31
N PHE A 154 2.42 -19.37 7.69
CA PHE A 154 1.15 -19.39 6.98
C PHE A 154 1.30 -20.09 5.61
N MET A 155 1.71 -21.35 5.65
CA MET A 155 1.28 -22.34 4.68
C MET A 155 -0.23 -22.49 4.89
N MET A 156 -1.01 -22.23 3.85
CA MET A 156 -2.42 -22.51 3.81
C MET A 156 -2.71 -23.93 4.32
N ASP A 157 -3.33 -24.06 5.48
CA ASP A 157 -4.15 -25.24 5.76
C ASP A 157 -5.54 -24.90 5.22
N SER A 158 -5.72 -25.17 3.93
CA SER A 158 -7.04 -25.16 3.29
C SER A 158 -7.78 -26.42 3.74
N ARG A 159 -8.70 -26.26 4.69
CA ARG A 159 -9.81 -27.21 4.89
C ARG A 159 -11.09 -26.62 4.33
#